data_AF-A0A8T4PTH1-F1
#
_entry.id   AF-A0A8T4PTH1-F1
#
_cell.length_a   1.000
_cell.length_b   1.000
_cell.length_c   1.000
_cell.angle_alpha   90.00
_cell.angle_beta   90.00
_cell.angle_gamma   90.00
#
_symmetry.space_group_name_H-M   'P 1'
#
loop_
_entity.id
_entity.type
_entity.pdbx_description
1 polymer ?
#
loop_
_entity_poly.entity_id
_entity_poly.type
_entity_poly.pdbx_seq_one_letter_code
_entity_poly.pdbx_strand_id
1 'polypeptide(L)' 'MAKRVAISLDDQQVALLRSLKGLGTKDAEIAKNIMLAYLSEKGYLEKLNRRGA' A
#
# COMPACT_ATOMS: atom_id res chain seq x y z
N MET A 1 -7.81 14.99 7.35
CA MET A 1 -8.92 14.11 6.91
C MET A 1 -8.36 12.94 6.11
N ALA A 2 -8.77 11.70 6.40
CA ALA A 2 -8.41 10.57 5.56
C ALA A 2 -9.27 10.56 4.28
N LYS A 3 -8.66 10.38 3.12
CA LYS A 3 -9.37 10.13 1.85
C LYS A 3 -9.60 8.63 1.72
N ARG A 4 -10.78 8.22 1.24
CA ARG A 4 -11.11 6.81 1.00
C ARG A 4 -10.79 6.46 -0.45
N VAL A 5 -10.11 5.34 -0.64
CA VAL A 5 -9.84 4.72 -1.95
C VAL A 5 -10.37 3.29 -1.87
N ALA A 6 -11.16 2.88 -2.85
CA ALA A 6 -11.67 1.52 -2.98
C ALA A 6 -10.89 0.80 -4.09
N ILE A 7 -10.46 -0.43 -3.82
CA ILE A 7 -9.77 -1.29 -4.78
C ILE A 7 -10.52 -2.63 -4.86
N SER A 8 -10.55 -3.22 -6.05
CA SER A 8 -11.09 -4.56 -6.27
C SER A 8 -9.94 -5.52 -6.51
N LEU A 9 -9.96 -6.64 -5.81
CA LEU A 9 -8.96 -7.70 -5.89
C LEU A 9 -9.69 -9.03 -6.11
N ASP A 10 -9.10 -9.93 -6.87
CA ASP A 10 -9.60 -11.30 -6.98
C ASP A 10 -9.26 -12.14 -5.74
N ASP A 11 -9.83 -13.33 -5.64
CA ASP A 11 -9.67 -14.21 -4.47
C ASP A 11 -8.20 -14.61 -4.24
N GLN A 12 -7.42 -14.80 -5.30
CA GLN A 12 -6.00 -15.16 -5.19
C GLN A 12 -5.17 -13.99 -4.66
N GLN A 13 -5.47 -12.77 -5.12
CA GLN A 13 -4.86 -11.54 -4.66
C GLN A 13 -5.21 -11.26 -3.18
N VAL A 14 -6.45 -11.51 -2.77
CA VAL A 14 -6.86 -11.39 -1.36
C VAL A 14 -6.18 -12.43 -0.49
N ALA A 15 -6.07 -13.68 -0.96
CA ALA A 15 -5.36 -14.74 -0.25
C ALA A 15 -3.87 -14.40 -0.08
N LEU A 16 -3.23 -13.87 -1.12
CA LEU A 16 -1.86 -13.37 -1.05
C LEU A 16 -1.74 -12.21 -0.06
N LEU A 17 -2.64 -11.22 -0.13
CA LEU A 17 -2.65 -10.08 0.79
C LEU A 17 -2.67 -10.54 2.25
N ARG A 18 -3.51 -11.53 2.57
CA ARG A 18 -3.70 -12.05 3.94
C ARG A 18 -2.60 -12.99 4.40
N SER A 19 -1.79 -13.55 3.50
CA SER A 19 -0.66 -14.41 3.88
C SER A 19 0.55 -13.62 4.38
N LEU A 20 0.62 -12.32 4.04
CA LEU A 20 1.71 -11.42 4.42
C LEU A 20 1.63 -11.05 5.91
N LYS A 21 2.63 -11.48 6.69
CA LYS A 21 2.76 -11.16 8.11
C LYS A 21 3.56 -9.87 8.32
N GLY A 22 3.25 -9.13 9.39
CA GLY A 22 4.02 -7.96 9.82
C GLY A 22 3.70 -6.65 9.10
N LEU A 23 2.71 -6.63 8.20
CA LEU A 23 2.29 -5.43 7.44
C LEU A 23 0.99 -4.79 7.95
N GLY A 24 0.43 -5.28 9.06
CA GLY A 24 -0.80 -4.76 9.66
C GLY A 24 -1.74 -5.89 10.08
N THR A 25 -2.90 -5.50 10.59
CA THR A 25 -3.95 -6.46 11.03
C THR A 25 -5.23 -6.36 10.20
N LYS A 26 -5.42 -5.25 9.48
CA LYS A 26 -6.56 -5.03 8.59
C LYS A 26 -6.12 -5.06 7.13
N ASP A 27 -6.96 -5.59 6.25
CA ASP A 27 -6.70 -5.65 4.80
C ASP A 27 -6.30 -4.27 4.23
N ALA A 28 -6.96 -3.20 4.67
CA ALA A 28 -6.65 -1.83 4.24
C ALA A 28 -5.28 -1.33 4.71
N GLU A 29 -4.82 -1.74 5.90
CA GLU A 29 -3.49 -1.39 6.41
C GLU A 29 -2.41 -2.14 5.63
N ILE A 30 -2.62 -3.43 5.42
CA ILE A 30 -1.70 -4.28 4.67
C ILE A 30 -1.55 -3.74 3.24
N ALA A 31 -2.66 -3.48 2.54
CA ALA A 31 -2.64 -2.93 1.19
C ALA A 31 -1.92 -1.56 1.12
N LYS A 32 -2.21 -0.67 2.08
CA LYS A 32 -1.54 0.63 2.19
C LYS A 32 -0.03 0.47 2.39
N ASN A 33 0.40 -0.40 3.29
CA ASN A 33 1.80 -0.56 3.66
C ASN A 33 2.61 -1.20 2.53
N ILE A 34 2.04 -2.18 1.81
CA ILE A 34 2.64 -2.73 0.58
C ILE A 34 2.83 -1.64 -0.47
N MET A 35 1.79 -0.84 -0.72
CA MET A 35 1.85 0.25 -1.69
C MET A 35 2.96 1.25 -1.33
N LEU A 36 3.04 1.67 -0.07
CA LEU A 36 4.07 2.60 0.39
C LEU A 36 5.48 2.00 0.28
N ALA A 37 5.66 0.74 0.66
CA ALA A 37 6.94 0.04 0.55
C ALA A 37 7.42 0.00 -0.91
N TYR A 38 6.56 -0.43 -1.83
CA TYR A 38 6.86 -0.46 -3.25
C TYR A 38 7.23 0.92 -3.80
N LEU A 39 6.45 1.95 -3.47
CA LEU A 39 6.74 3.32 -3.92
C LEU A 39 8.05 3.86 -3.34
N SER A 40 8.40 3.47 -2.11
CA SER A 40 9.68 3.82 -1.48
C SER A 40 10.84 3.16 -2.21
N GLU A 41 10.78 1.86 -2.48
CA GLU A 41 11.83 1.11 -3.19
C GLU A 41 12.09 1.66 -4.59
N LYS A 42 11.05 2.17 -5.26
CA LYS A 42 11.18 2.79 -6.59
C LYS A 42 11.57 4.27 -6.55
N GLY A 43 11.79 4.84 -5.36
CA GLY A 43 12.14 6.25 -5.17
C GLY A 43 11.01 7.22 -5.55
N TYR A 44 9.77 6.76 -5.68
CA TYR A 44 8.64 7.63 -6.02
C TYR A 44 8.26 8.57 -4.88
N LEU A 45 8.44 8.13 -3.62
CA LEU A 45 8.20 8.98 -2.45
C LEU A 45 9.17 10.17 -2.41
N GLU A 46 10.45 9.95 -2.72
CA GLU A 46 11.42 11.04 -2.81
C GLU A 46 11.08 12.02 -3.93
N LYS A 47 10.70 11.50 -5.12
CA LYS A 47 10.30 12.34 -6.25
C LYS A 47 9.06 13.18 -5.92
N LEU A 48 8.10 12.62 -5.18
CA LEU A 48 6.91 13.35 -4.72
C LEU A 48 7.31 14.47 -3.75
N ASN A 49 8.16 14.17 -2.77
CA ASN A 49 8.62 15.15 -1.79
C ASN A 49 9.42 16.30 -2.44
N ARG A 50 10.21 16.02 -3.48
CA ARG A 50 10.95 17.06 -4.24
C ARG A 50 10.06 17.90 -5.16
N ARG A 51 8.90 17.41 -5.58
CA ARG A 51 7.95 18.14 -6.44
C ARG A 51 6.97 19.02 -5.65
N GLY A 52 6.85 18.79 -4.34
CA GLY A 52 6.01 19.57 -3.44
C GLY A 52 6.75 20.66 -2.65
N ALA A 53 8.03 20.90 -2.94
CA ALA A 53 8.86 21.96 -2.38
C ALA A 53 9.12 23.06 -3.42
#